data_AF-G5QFR5-F1
#
_entry.id   AF-G5QFR5-F1
#
_cell.length_a   1.000
_cell.length_b   1.000
_cell.length_c   1.000
_cell.angle_alpha   90.00
_cell.angle_beta   90.00
_cell.angle_gamma   90.00
#
_symmetry.space_group_name_H-M   'P 1'
#
loop_
_entity.id
_entity.type
_entity.pdbx_description
1 polymer ?
#
loop_
_entity_poly.entity_id
_entity_poly.type
_entity_poly.pdbx_seq_one_letter_code
_entity_poly.pdbx_strand_id
1 'polypeptide(L)'
;MDVLDIMTDDMSIKPVSEWPASWRRYLSGFDLADMFEGRGEDREMVGILKKIKWPDKVKNLELLGKHIDVQAFKEKVEHSGEISLIDRIQEARKRARGK
;
A
#
# COMPACT_ATOMS: atom_id res chain seq x y z
N MET A 1 -10.39 -8.90 6.22
CA MET A 1 -11.06 -8.63 4.94
C MET A 1 -11.09 -9.94 4.19
N ASP A 2 -12.23 -10.61 4.22
CA ASP A 2 -12.48 -11.84 3.48
C ASP A 2 -13.39 -11.52 2.27
N VAL A 3 -13.03 -11.97 1.07
CA VAL A 3 -13.82 -11.66 -0.13
C VAL A 3 -15.25 -12.21 -0.03
N LEU A 4 -15.44 -13.27 0.76
CA LEU A 4 -16.76 -13.84 1.07
C LEU A 4 -17.66 -12.88 1.88
N ASP A 5 -17.10 -11.84 2.50
CA ASP A 5 -17.89 -10.77 3.12
C ASP A 5 -18.83 -10.11 2.09
N ILE A 6 -18.39 -10.01 0.83
CA ILE A 6 -19.08 -9.28 -0.25
C ILE A 6 -19.50 -10.16 -1.43
N MET A 7 -19.20 -11.46 -1.39
CA MET A 7 -19.61 -12.43 -2.42
C MET A 7 -20.75 -13.32 -1.92
N THR A 8 -21.62 -13.73 -2.82
CA THR A 8 -22.64 -14.77 -2.61
C THR A 8 -22.06 -16.14 -2.96
N ASP A 9 -22.74 -17.22 -2.56
CA ASP A 9 -22.26 -18.60 -2.74
C ASP A 9 -22.15 -19.03 -4.22
N ASP A 10 -22.90 -18.36 -5.10
CA ASP A 10 -22.83 -18.51 -6.56
C ASP A 10 -21.71 -17.67 -7.22
N MET A 11 -20.80 -17.12 -6.41
CA MET A 11 -19.69 -16.24 -6.83
C MET A 11 -20.13 -14.88 -7.41
N SER A 12 -21.39 -14.50 -7.25
CA SER A 12 -21.83 -13.14 -7.55
C SER A 12 -21.37 -12.14 -6.47
N ILE A 13 -21.35 -10.86 -6.82
CA ILE A 13 -20.98 -9.78 -5.90
C ILE A 13 -22.26 -9.17 -5.32
N LYS A 14 -22.36 -9.14 -3.99
CA LYS A 14 -23.46 -8.51 -3.25
C LYS A 14 -23.61 -7.03 -3.61
N PRO A 15 -24.79 -6.43 -3.44
CA PRO A 15 -24.98 -4.99 -3.55
C PRO A 15 -24.00 -4.21 -2.64
N VAL A 16 -23.46 -3.08 -3.12
CA VAL A 16 -22.49 -2.25 -2.36
C VAL A 16 -23.04 -1.79 -1.01
N SER A 17 -24.36 -1.60 -0.90
CA SER A 17 -25.07 -1.26 0.35
C SER A 17 -24.92 -2.31 1.45
N GLU A 18 -24.61 -3.55 1.10
CA GLU A 18 -24.41 -4.66 2.05
C GLU A 18 -22.94 -4.84 2.44
N TRP A 19 -22.01 -4.19 1.73
CA TRP A 19 -20.58 -4.41 1.99
C TRP A 19 -20.18 -3.82 3.34
N PRO A 20 -19.30 -4.46 4.12
CA PRO A 20 -18.69 -3.81 5.27
C PRO A 20 -17.98 -2.50 4.89
N ALA A 21 -17.94 -1.52 5.80
CA ALA A 21 -17.39 -0.20 5.52
C ALA A 21 -15.91 -0.23 5.10
N SER A 22 -15.14 -1.19 5.63
CA SER A 22 -13.75 -1.43 5.24
C SER A 22 -13.60 -1.70 3.75
N TRP A 23 -14.48 -2.53 3.18
CA TRP A 23 -14.46 -2.83 1.75
C TRP A 23 -14.76 -1.59 0.90
N ARG A 24 -15.76 -0.77 1.27
CA ARG A 24 -16.14 0.44 0.51
C ARG A 24 -15.07 1.52 0.53
N ARG A 25 -14.34 1.66 1.64
CA ARG A 25 -13.37 2.75 1.85
C ARG A 25 -11.97 2.46 1.31
N TYR A 26 -11.63 1.18 1.12
CA TYR A 26 -10.27 0.76 0.73
C TYR A 26 -10.15 0.30 -0.73
N LEU A 27 -11.17 0.52 -1.57
CA LEU A 27 -11.09 0.21 -3.00
C LEU A 27 -10.03 1.06 -3.70
N SER A 28 -9.19 0.43 -4.51
CA SER A 28 -8.30 1.15 -5.44
C SER A 28 -9.00 1.56 -6.72
N GLY A 29 -10.11 0.89 -7.07
CA GLY A 29 -10.93 1.24 -8.22
C GLY A 29 -12.11 0.28 -8.41
N PHE A 30 -13.12 0.77 -9.12
CA PHE A 30 -14.32 0.03 -9.48
C PHE A 30 -14.70 0.40 -10.92
N ASP A 31 -14.58 -0.55 -11.85
CA ASP A 31 -14.98 -0.35 -13.24
C ASP A 31 -16.31 -1.08 -13.49
N LEU A 32 -17.30 -0.35 -14.01
CA LEU A 32 -18.59 -0.88 -14.44
C LEU A 32 -18.72 -0.65 -15.95
N ALA A 33 -18.99 -1.69 -16.71
CA ALA A 33 -19.21 -1.59 -18.15
C ALA A 33 -20.46 -2.36 -18.56
N ASP A 34 -21.42 -1.64 -19.14
CA ASP A 34 -22.58 -2.25 -19.79
C ASP A 34 -22.18 -2.66 -21.21
N MET A 35 -22.37 -3.94 -21.51
CA MET A 35 -22.03 -4.53 -22.79
C MET A 35 -23.28 -4.58 -23.67
N PHE A 36 -23.12 -4.14 -24.92
CA PHE A 36 -24.20 -4.12 -25.90
C PHE A 36 -23.74 -4.81 -27.17
N GLU A 37 -24.65 -5.52 -27.82
CA GLU A 37 -24.46 -6.15 -29.13
C GLU A 37 -25.50 -5.59 -30.12
N GLY A 38 -25.25 -5.72 -31.42
CA GLY A 38 -26.11 -5.15 -32.48
C GLY A 38 -25.75 -3.72 -32.87
N ARG A 39 -26.53 -3.13 -33.79
CA ARG A 39 -26.33 -1.78 -34.33
C ARG A 39 -27.68 -1.09 -34.57
N GLY A 40 -27.70 0.23 -34.44
CA GLY A 40 -28.92 1.01 -34.70
C GLY A 40 -30.03 0.67 -33.68
N GLU A 41 -31.22 0.40 -34.19
CA GLU A 41 -32.39 0.04 -33.38
C GLU A 41 -32.31 -1.40 -32.81
N ASP A 42 -31.50 -2.28 -33.41
CA ASP A 42 -31.28 -3.66 -32.94
C ASP A 42 -30.22 -3.77 -31.83
N ARG A 43 -29.85 -2.65 -31.19
CA ARG A 43 -28.85 -2.65 -30.13
C ARG A 43 -29.48 -3.16 -28.82
N GLU A 44 -29.00 -4.29 -28.33
CA GLU A 44 -29.47 -4.90 -27.09
C GLU A 44 -28.36 -5.00 -26.04
N MET A 45 -28.75 -4.91 -24.76
CA MET A 45 -27.83 -5.08 -23.63
C MET A 45 -27.59 -6.57 -23.39
N VAL A 46 -26.36 -7.01 -23.56
CA VAL A 46 -25.98 -8.43 -23.47
C VAL A 46 -25.31 -8.78 -22.14
N GLY A 47 -24.90 -7.80 -21.34
CA GLY A 47 -24.37 -8.07 -20.01
C GLY A 47 -23.77 -6.87 -19.31
N ILE A 48 -23.30 -7.10 -18.08
CA ILE A 48 -22.60 -6.10 -17.26
C ILE A 48 -21.28 -6.70 -16.78
N LEU A 49 -20.18 -6.04 -17.08
CA LEU A 49 -18.88 -6.34 -16.48
C LEU A 49 -18.70 -5.48 -15.23
N LYS A 50 -18.48 -6.15 -14.09
CA LYS A 50 -18.09 -5.53 -12.82
C LYS A 50 -16.65 -5.92 -12.50
N LYS A 51 -15.74 -4.96 -12.43
CA LYS A 51 -14.33 -5.20 -12.11
C LYS A 51 -13.92 -4.41 -10.89
N ILE A 52 -13.46 -5.11 -9.85
CA ILE A 52 -12.99 -4.52 -8.60
C ILE A 52 -11.46 -4.57 -8.55
N LYS A 53 -10.82 -3.44 -8.25
CA LYS A 53 -9.37 -3.35 -8.03
C LYS A 53 -9.07 -3.28 -6.54
N TRP A 54 -8.37 -4.30 -6.05
CA TRP A 54 -7.98 -4.38 -4.65
C TRP A 54 -6.78 -3.50 -4.33
N PRO A 55 -6.71 -2.98 -3.09
CA PRO A 55 -5.50 -2.32 -2.62
C PRO A 55 -4.34 -3.31 -2.61
N ASP A 56 -3.19 -2.84 -3.10
CA ASP A 56 -1.96 -3.62 -3.06
C ASP A 56 -1.49 -3.76 -1.61
N LYS A 57 -1.79 -4.94 -1.03
CA LYS A 57 -1.44 -5.27 0.35
C LYS A 57 0.08 -5.25 0.56
N VAL A 58 0.86 -5.66 -0.44
CA VAL A 58 2.33 -5.68 -0.33
C VAL A 58 2.86 -4.26 -0.33
N LYS A 59 2.35 -3.40 -1.22
CA LYS A 59 2.76 -2.00 -1.27
C LYS A 59 2.44 -1.27 0.02
N ASN A 60 1.28 -1.53 0.61
CA ASN A 60 0.89 -0.93 1.88
C ASN A 60 1.85 -1.32 3.03
N LEU A 61 2.25 -2.60 3.11
CA LEU A 61 3.22 -3.07 4.12
C LEU A 61 4.61 -2.48 3.90
N GLU A 62 5.04 -2.38 2.65
CA GLU A 62 6.31 -1.77 2.29
C GLU A 62 6.35 -0.29 2.70
N LEU A 63 5.30 0.48 2.37
CA LEU A 63 5.18 1.88 2.73
C LEU A 63 5.11 2.07 4.25
N LEU A 64 4.37 1.21 4.96
CA LEU A 64 4.30 1.26 6.41
C LEU A 64 5.67 0.97 7.05
N GLY A 65 6.41 -0.02 6.56
CA GLY A 65 7.75 -0.31 7.08
C GLY A 65 8.78 0.79 6.75
N LYS A 66 8.55 1.58 5.70
CA LYS A 66 9.35 2.78 5.37
C LYS A 66 8.95 4.03 6.16
N HIS A 67 7.82 4.02 6.88
CA HIS A 67 7.36 5.16 7.67
C HIS A 67 8.41 5.58 8.71
N ILE A 68 8.57 6.89 8.93
CA ILE A 68 9.64 7.45 9.76
C ILE A 68 9.60 6.99 11.23
N ASP A 69 8.42 6.67 11.76
CA ASP A 69 8.30 6.16 13.13
C ASP A 69 8.47 4.63 13.21
N VAL A 70 8.23 3.91 12.11
CA VAL A 70 8.29 2.44 12.08
C VAL A 70 9.70 1.97 11.74
N GLN A 71 10.30 2.53 10.69
CA GLN A 71 11.66 2.25 10.22
C GLN A 71 12.02 0.74 10.13
N ALA A 72 11.05 -0.12 9.80
CA ALA A 72 11.21 -1.58 9.83
C ALA A 72 12.31 -2.10 8.87
N PHE A 73 12.62 -1.34 7.83
CA PHE A 73 13.65 -1.68 6.84
C PHE A 73 14.93 -0.84 6.95
N LYS A 74 15.10 -0.09 8.05
CA LYS A 74 16.32 0.70 8.25
C LYS A 74 17.49 -0.23 8.49
N GLU A 75 18.44 -0.24 7.56
CA GLU A 75 19.73 -0.87 7.79
C GLU A 75 20.40 -0.18 8.98
N LYS A 76 20.72 -0.96 10.02
CA LYS A 76 21.60 -0.48 11.09
C LYS A 76 22.99 -0.30 10.48
N VAL A 77 23.33 0.93 10.13
CA VAL A 77 24.72 1.30 9.90
C VAL A 77 25.39 1.30 11.27
N GLU A 78 25.98 0.17 11.66
CA GLU A 78 26.86 0.12 12.83
C GLU A 78 28.10 0.96 12.53
N HIS A 79 28.13 2.18 13.03
CA HIS A 79 29.36 2.92 13.14
C HIS A 79 30.14 2.32 14.32
N SER A 80 30.93 1.27 14.06
CA SER A 80 31.98 0.79 14.97
C SER A 80 33.08 1.87 15.05
N GLY A 81 32.78 2.96 15.76
CA GLY A 81 33.56 4.19 15.73
C GLY A 81 33.65 4.88 17.08
N GLU A 82 33.48 4.14 18.19
CA GLU A 82 33.73 4.69 19.53
C GLU A 82 35.19 5.17 19.66
N ILE A 83 36.10 4.53 18.92
CA ILE A 83 37.52 4.88 18.86
C ILE A 83 37.77 6.18 18.07
N SER A 84 36.99 6.48 17.01
CA SER A 84 37.27 7.64 16.15
C SER A 84 36.89 8.98 16.78
N LEU A 85 35.83 9.07 17.59
CA LEU A 85 35.37 10.35 18.10
C LEU A 85 36.24 10.82 19.28
N ILE A 86 36.61 9.89 20.15
CA ILE A 86 37.49 10.15 21.29
C ILE A 86 38.88 10.57 20.78
N ASP A 87 39.43 9.87 19.79
CA ASP A 87 40.72 10.22 19.19
C ASP A 87 40.70 11.59 18.51
N ARG A 88 39.63 11.91 17.76
CA ARG A 88 39.46 13.24 17.14
C ARG A 88 39.32 14.36 18.17
N ILE A 89 38.60 14.13 19.28
CA ILE A 89 38.46 15.08 20.38
C ILE A 89 39.80 15.26 21.11
N GLN A 90 40.56 14.19 21.31
CA GLN A 90 41.89 14.26 21.93
C GLN A 90 42.91 14.98 21.05
N GLU A 91 42.92 14.74 19.73
CA GLU A 91 43.77 15.47 18.80
C GLU A 91 43.44 16.96 18.76
N ALA A 92 42.15 17.32 18.73
CA ALA A 92 41.72 18.71 18.79
C ALA A 92 42.20 19.41 20.07
N ARG A 93 42.12 18.72 21.23
CA ARG A 93 42.65 19.22 22.51
C ARG A 93 44.18 19.39 22.50
N LYS A 94 44.93 18.46 21.92
CA LYS A 94 46.40 18.57 21.81
C LYS A 94 46.82 19.79 20.96
N ARG A 95 46.12 20.05 19.86
CA ARG A 95 46.37 21.23 19.00
C ARG A 95 46.07 22.55 19.71
N ALA A 96 45.05 22.60 20.55
CA ALA A 96 44.71 23.80 21.33
C ALA A 96 45.70 24.08 22.48
N ARG A 97 46.38 23.05 23.00
CA ARG A 97 47.36 23.15 24.10
C ARG A 97 48.79 23.44 23.65
N GLY A 98 49.09 23.28 22.36
CA GLY A 98 50.40 23.52 21.75
C GLY A 98 50.57 24.90 21.11
N LYS A 99 49.67 25.84 21.41
CA LYS A 99 49.75 27.27 21.13
C LYS A 99 49.87 28.01 22.45
#